data_AF-A0A0P7VSC0-F1
#
_entry.id   AF-A0A0P7VSC0-F1
#
_cell.length_a   1.000
_cell.length_b   1.000
_cell.length_c   1.000
_cell.angle_alpha   90.00
_cell.angle_beta   90.00
_cell.angle_gamma   90.00
#
_symmetry.space_group_name_H-M   'P 1'
#
loop_
_entity.id
_entity.type
_entity.pdbx_description
1 polymer ?
#
loop_
_entity_poly.entity_id
_entity_poly.type
_entity_poly.pdbx_seq_one_letter_code
_entity_poly.pdbx_strand_id
1 'polypeptide(L)'
;MRDNVTDLAVVLAGIGAGLWLQDVVAGLTGASGIKLLFGQAVIWSAVIGVSVSWLARRRLAALARRLSVQLEARQATPLARRARAGRGERAAGVLFALGGAALTALALVDATTFTGLFVEDGPFEYGSALLYLFAAWACLLLAVRARGGGRGRLALWLVGLAAMFVFVGGEEISWGQRIVGFGTPDALAAVNVQGEFTLHNVWSNSLFVYPGLAVTAVLLFVLPLVHRHVPTMRRLLDALEFPVAPPLAAGLYAFAVACYAVTGLALGTPTPLPINWSDHLPHYDDELLEFLIAALFAIQAGSLWRIALPGGEAEVRQGQGGLAAE
;
A
#
# COMPACT_ATOMS: atom_id res chain seq x y z
N MET A 1 11.62 20.70 -32.09
CA MET A 1 12.42 19.56 -32.59
C MET A 1 13.03 18.73 -31.47
N ARG A 2 13.87 19.28 -30.56
CA ARG A 2 14.46 18.51 -29.44
C ARG A 2 13.44 17.78 -28.56
N ASP A 3 12.34 18.45 -28.21
CA ASP A 3 11.27 17.86 -27.38
C ASP A 3 10.61 16.63 -28.02
N ASN A 4 10.33 16.68 -29.32
CA ASN A 4 9.71 15.58 -30.04
C ASN A 4 10.64 14.37 -30.15
N VAL A 5 11.95 14.60 -30.25
CA VAL A 5 12.97 13.53 -30.26
C VAL A 5 13.05 12.84 -28.90
N THR A 6 13.04 13.61 -27.80
CA THR A 6 13.01 13.03 -26.45
C THR A 6 11.72 12.27 -26.18
N ASP A 7 10.57 12.83 -26.59
CA ASP A 7 9.27 12.17 -26.42
C ASP A 7 9.20 10.86 -27.20
N LEU A 8 9.67 10.85 -28.45
CA LEU A 8 9.78 9.63 -29.24
C LEU A 8 10.73 8.61 -28.60
N ALA A 9 11.89 9.04 -28.12
CA ALA A 9 12.85 8.15 -27.47
C ALA A 9 12.28 7.47 -26.21
N VAL A 10 11.54 8.20 -25.38
CA VAL A 10 10.91 7.62 -24.17
C VAL A 10 9.83 6.61 -24.54
N VAL A 11 8.99 6.91 -25.53
CA VAL A 11 7.95 5.98 -26.00
C VAL A 11 8.59 4.70 -26.57
N LEU A 12 9.62 4.84 -27.42
CA LEU A 12 10.35 3.70 -27.98
C LEU A 12 11.05 2.87 -26.90
N ALA A 13 11.66 3.52 -25.91
CA ALA A 13 12.26 2.83 -24.76
C ALA A 13 11.20 2.07 -23.94
N GLY A 14 10.01 2.67 -23.74
CA GLY A 14 8.89 2.02 -23.07
C GLY A 14 8.39 0.79 -23.82
N ILE A 15 8.26 0.88 -25.15
CA ILE A 15 7.90 -0.26 -26.01
C ILE A 15 8.95 -1.37 -25.91
N GLY A 16 10.24 -1.03 -26.00
CA GLY A 16 11.33 -1.99 -25.85
C GLY A 16 11.32 -2.68 -24.49
N ALA A 17 11.10 -1.93 -23.42
CA ALA A 17 10.97 -2.49 -22.07
C ALA A 17 9.73 -3.38 -21.93
N GLY A 18 8.59 -3.00 -22.53
CA GLY A 18 7.38 -3.81 -22.54
C GLY A 18 7.56 -5.15 -23.24
N LEU A 19 8.20 -5.16 -24.41
CA LEU A 19 8.54 -6.38 -25.15
C LEU A 19 9.49 -7.27 -24.35
N TRP A 20 10.57 -6.69 -23.82
CA TRP A 20 11.52 -7.42 -22.99
C TRP A 20 10.86 -8.03 -21.76
N LEU A 21 10.04 -7.26 -21.04
CA LEU A 21 9.33 -7.75 -19.86
C LEU A 21 8.37 -8.88 -20.22
N GLN A 22 7.63 -8.75 -21.32
CA GLN A 22 6.76 -9.81 -21.80
C GLN A 22 7.53 -11.12 -22.07
N ASP A 23 8.67 -11.04 -22.75
CA ASP A 23 9.49 -12.22 -23.08
C ASP A 23 10.09 -12.86 -21.82
N VAL A 24 10.60 -12.05 -20.89
CA VAL A 24 11.14 -12.52 -19.60
C VAL A 24 10.06 -13.20 -18.79
N VAL A 25 8.89 -12.58 -18.61
CA VAL A 25 7.85 -13.17 -17.77
C VAL A 25 7.26 -14.41 -18.44
N ALA A 26 7.06 -14.43 -19.76
CA ALA A 26 6.64 -15.65 -20.46
C ALA A 26 7.65 -16.80 -20.28
N GLY A 27 8.96 -16.50 -20.38
CA GLY A 27 10.02 -17.49 -20.20
C GLY A 27 10.17 -18.02 -18.77
N LEU A 28 9.98 -17.17 -17.75
CA LEU A 28 10.11 -17.55 -16.33
C LEU A 28 8.92 -18.33 -15.78
N THR A 29 7.72 -18.08 -16.31
CA THR A 29 6.47 -18.57 -15.73
C THR A 29 5.85 -19.74 -16.49
N GLY A 30 6.17 -19.90 -17.78
CA GLY A 30 5.47 -20.84 -18.65
C GLY A 30 3.99 -20.48 -18.88
N ALA A 31 3.56 -19.26 -18.52
CA ALA A 31 2.17 -18.83 -18.65
C ALA A 31 1.68 -18.95 -20.09
N SER A 32 0.50 -19.52 -20.27
CA SER A 32 -0.12 -19.74 -21.58
C SER A 32 -1.62 -19.41 -21.55
N GLY A 33 -2.24 -19.40 -22.72
CA GLY A 33 -3.68 -19.15 -22.87
C GLY A 33 -4.11 -17.83 -22.24
N ILE A 34 -5.16 -17.89 -21.41
CA ILE A 34 -5.78 -16.69 -20.84
C ILE A 34 -4.90 -15.97 -19.82
N LYS A 35 -4.08 -16.72 -19.05
CA LYS A 35 -3.15 -16.15 -18.06
C LYS A 35 -2.11 -15.25 -18.74
N LEU A 36 -1.56 -15.70 -19.86
CA LEU A 36 -0.62 -14.92 -20.67
C LEU A 36 -1.26 -13.65 -21.24
N LEU A 37 -2.48 -13.74 -21.75
CA LEU A 37 -3.22 -12.58 -22.30
C LEU A 37 -3.46 -11.52 -21.22
N PHE A 38 -3.87 -11.92 -20.02
CA PHE A 38 -4.03 -11.00 -18.88
C PHE A 38 -2.68 -10.36 -18.50
N GLY A 39 -1.62 -11.16 -18.41
CA GLY A 39 -0.27 -10.66 -18.12
C GLY A 39 0.21 -9.60 -19.12
N GLN A 40 0.03 -9.88 -20.41
CA GLN A 40 0.34 -8.94 -21.49
C GLN A 40 -0.50 -7.66 -21.38
N ALA A 41 -1.81 -7.79 -21.11
CA ALA A 41 -2.69 -6.65 -20.96
C ALA A 41 -2.23 -5.73 -19.82
N VAL A 42 -1.80 -6.29 -18.67
CA VAL A 42 -1.26 -5.52 -17.54
C VAL A 42 0.02 -4.79 -17.93
N ILE A 43 0.99 -5.49 -18.53
CA ILE A 43 2.28 -4.93 -18.96
C ILE A 43 2.05 -3.76 -19.93
N TRP A 44 1.27 -3.99 -20.98
CA TRP A 44 1.05 -2.99 -22.02
C TRP A 44 0.19 -1.83 -21.53
N SER A 45 -0.78 -2.08 -20.64
CA SER A 45 -1.54 -0.99 -20.00
C SER A 45 -0.63 -0.09 -19.17
N ALA A 46 0.34 -0.65 -18.44
CA ALA A 46 1.32 0.12 -17.70
C ALA A 46 2.24 0.93 -18.63
N VAL A 47 2.77 0.31 -19.69
CA VAL A 47 3.63 0.98 -20.69
C VAL A 47 2.89 2.13 -21.39
N ILE A 48 1.65 1.89 -21.81
CA ILE A 48 0.78 2.91 -22.43
C ILE A 48 0.50 4.02 -21.41
N GLY A 49 0.14 3.68 -20.17
CA GLY A 49 -0.14 4.64 -19.11
C GLY A 49 1.04 5.56 -18.82
N VAL A 50 2.26 5.01 -18.71
CA VAL A 50 3.49 5.77 -18.53
C VAL A 50 3.79 6.65 -19.74
N SER A 51 3.65 6.11 -20.95
CA SER A 51 3.90 6.83 -22.20
C SER A 51 2.95 8.01 -22.38
N VAL A 52 1.64 7.78 -22.19
CA VAL A 52 0.62 8.84 -22.24
C VAL A 52 0.87 9.88 -21.15
N SER A 53 1.19 9.46 -19.93
CA SER A 53 1.52 10.37 -18.82
C SER A 53 2.76 11.22 -19.13
N TRP A 54 3.79 10.62 -19.75
CA TRP A 54 4.97 11.32 -20.21
C TRP A 54 4.63 12.37 -21.28
N LEU A 55 3.92 11.99 -22.33
CA LEU A 55 3.52 12.91 -23.40
C LEU A 55 2.63 14.04 -22.87
N ALA A 56 1.75 13.73 -21.91
CA ALA A 56 0.87 14.70 -21.28
C ALA A 56 1.54 15.48 -20.13
N ARG A 57 2.78 15.18 -19.72
CA ARG A 57 3.41 15.67 -18.48
C ARG A 57 3.35 17.18 -18.28
N ARG A 58 3.52 17.95 -19.37
CA ARG A 58 3.46 19.43 -19.33
C ARG A 58 2.05 19.94 -19.08
N ARG A 59 1.04 19.32 -19.73
CA ARG A 59 -0.38 19.63 -19.56
C ARG A 59 -0.85 19.22 -18.16
N LEU A 60 -0.48 18.03 -17.71
CA LEU A 60 -0.77 17.53 -16.36
C LEU A 60 -0.14 18.43 -15.29
N ALA A 61 1.11 18.85 -15.46
CA ALA A 61 1.75 19.78 -14.53
C ALA A 61 1.09 21.17 -14.52
N ALA A 62 0.65 21.68 -15.68
CA ALA A 62 -0.09 22.94 -15.74
C ALA A 62 -1.46 22.84 -15.06
N LEU A 63 -2.19 21.74 -15.29
CA LEU A 63 -3.46 21.46 -14.62
C LEU A 63 -3.28 21.35 -13.11
N ALA A 64 -2.30 20.55 -12.66
CA ALA A 64 -1.98 20.38 -11.25
C ALA A 64 -1.66 21.72 -10.57
N ARG A 65 -0.84 22.59 -11.18
CA ARG A 65 -0.58 23.94 -10.64
C ARG A 65 -1.86 24.78 -10.50
N ARG A 66 -2.73 24.78 -11.51
CA ARG A 66 -4.00 25.52 -11.48
C ARG A 66 -4.91 25.02 -10.36
N LEU A 67 -5.05 23.70 -10.24
CA LEU A 67 -5.82 23.07 -9.18
C LEU A 67 -5.24 23.35 -7.79
N SER A 68 -3.91 23.25 -7.62
CA SER A 68 -3.26 23.59 -6.34
C SER A 68 -3.62 25.00 -5.88
N VAL A 69 -3.52 25.99 -6.77
CA VAL A 69 -3.84 27.39 -6.44
C VAL A 69 -5.30 27.56 -6.03
N GLN A 70 -6.24 26.94 -6.75
CA GLN A 70 -7.67 26.99 -6.41
C GLN A 70 -7.98 26.32 -5.07
N LEU A 71 -7.31 25.22 -4.76
CA LEU A 71 -7.49 24.47 -3.53
C LEU A 71 -6.88 25.21 -2.33
N GLU A 72 -5.67 25.74 -2.47
CA GLU A 72 -4.97 26.55 -1.47
C GLU A 72 -5.76 27.82 -1.13
N ALA A 73 -6.37 28.48 -2.12
CA ALA A 73 -7.23 29.64 -1.88
C ALA A 73 -8.46 29.33 -1.00
N ARG A 74 -8.85 28.06 -0.90
CA ARG A 74 -9.95 27.59 -0.02
C ARG A 74 -9.44 27.08 1.33
N GLN A 75 -8.13 27.00 1.55
CA GLN A 75 -7.55 26.56 2.82
C GLN A 75 -7.37 27.77 3.74
N ALA A 76 -7.82 27.65 5.00
CA ALA A 76 -7.52 28.66 6.02
C ALA A 76 -6.01 28.65 6.37
N THR A 77 -5.42 27.46 6.44
CA THR A 77 -3.97 27.27 6.70
C THR A 77 -3.41 26.11 5.86
N PRO A 78 -2.19 26.28 5.29
CA PRO A 78 -1.52 25.20 4.56
C PRO A 78 -1.35 23.94 5.42
N LEU A 79 -1.41 22.76 4.80
CA LEU A 79 -1.13 21.50 5.50
C LEU A 79 0.35 21.45 5.93
N ALA A 80 0.59 21.32 7.24
CA ALA A 80 1.93 21.11 7.77
C ALA A 80 2.24 19.61 7.91
N ARG A 81 3.46 19.21 7.55
CA ARG A 81 3.99 17.86 7.75
C ARG A 81 5.27 17.90 8.58
N ARG A 82 5.44 16.93 9.49
CA ARG A 82 6.65 16.74 10.28
C ARG A 82 7.78 16.25 9.37
N ALA A 83 8.89 16.98 9.34
CA ALA A 83 10.03 16.64 8.50
C ALA A 83 10.77 15.37 8.97
N ARG A 84 10.83 15.15 10.29
CA ARG A 84 11.58 14.05 10.92
C ARG A 84 10.63 13.03 11.53
N ALA A 85 11.04 11.76 11.46
CA ALA A 85 10.36 10.68 12.17
C ALA A 85 10.39 10.90 13.68
N GLY A 86 9.30 10.56 14.37
CA GLY A 86 9.28 10.45 15.83
C GLY A 86 10.12 9.27 16.34
N ARG A 87 10.36 9.20 17.65
CA ARG A 87 11.05 8.04 18.26
C ARG A 87 10.29 6.73 18.01
N GLY A 88 8.96 6.74 18.23
CA GLY A 88 8.09 5.58 18.00
C GLY A 88 8.09 5.12 16.54
N GLU A 89 7.96 6.04 15.58
CA GLU A 89 8.02 5.71 14.14
C GLU A 89 9.35 5.06 13.74
N ARG A 90 10.49 5.58 14.25
CA ARG A 90 11.80 4.97 13.98
C ARG A 90 11.91 3.58 14.59
N ALA A 91 11.49 3.41 15.84
CA ALA A 91 11.51 2.11 16.51
C ALA A 91 10.64 1.10 15.75
N ALA A 92 9.44 1.49 15.35
CA ALA A 92 8.54 0.63 14.58
C ALA A 92 9.12 0.28 13.20
N GLY A 93 9.79 1.21 12.52
CA GLY A 93 10.48 0.93 11.26
C GLY A 93 11.66 -0.05 11.40
N VAL A 94 12.39 0.02 12.52
CA VAL A 94 13.45 -0.97 12.82
C VAL A 94 12.85 -2.33 13.14
N LEU A 95 11.82 -2.39 13.98
CA LEU A 95 11.13 -3.64 14.31
C LEU A 95 10.51 -4.29 13.06
N PHE A 96 9.95 -3.48 12.17
CA PHE A 96 9.46 -3.93 10.87
C PHE A 96 10.56 -4.60 10.05
N ALA A 97 11.71 -3.96 9.90
CA ALA A 97 12.83 -4.51 9.12
C ALA A 97 13.39 -5.80 9.74
N LEU A 98 13.55 -5.82 11.07
CA LEU A 98 14.01 -7.01 11.79
C LEU A 98 12.99 -8.16 11.70
N GLY A 99 11.70 -7.87 11.84
CA GLY A 99 10.63 -8.86 11.71
C GLY A 99 10.56 -9.47 10.33
N GLY A 100 10.55 -8.64 9.26
CA GLY A 100 10.58 -9.14 7.88
C GLY A 100 11.82 -9.98 7.57
N ALA A 101 13.00 -9.56 8.04
CA ALA A 101 14.23 -10.32 7.88
C ALA A 101 14.19 -11.66 8.64
N ALA A 102 13.67 -11.67 9.87
CA ALA A 102 13.55 -12.88 10.67
C ALA A 102 12.58 -13.90 10.06
N LEU A 103 11.43 -13.44 9.56
CA LEU A 103 10.46 -14.31 8.88
C LEU A 103 11.02 -14.87 7.57
N THR A 104 11.72 -14.04 6.79
CA THR A 104 12.40 -14.50 5.57
C THR A 104 13.49 -15.53 5.91
N ALA A 105 14.28 -15.30 6.96
CA ALA A 105 15.28 -16.25 7.42
C ALA A 105 14.64 -17.57 7.91
N LEU A 106 13.48 -17.50 8.58
CA LEU A 106 12.73 -18.68 8.99
C LEU A 106 12.27 -19.50 7.78
N ALA A 107 11.72 -18.86 6.74
CA ALA A 107 11.35 -19.55 5.51
C ALA A 107 12.54 -20.29 4.85
N LEU A 108 13.74 -19.71 4.93
CA LEU A 108 14.96 -20.29 4.36
C LEU A 108 15.52 -21.46 5.18
N VAL A 109 15.34 -21.47 6.50
CA VAL A 109 15.98 -22.45 7.41
C VAL A 109 15.00 -23.53 7.85
N ASP A 110 13.72 -23.20 8.00
CA ASP A 110 12.65 -24.09 8.44
C ASP A 110 11.31 -23.70 7.79
N ALA A 111 11.18 -24.11 6.53
CA ALA A 111 9.97 -23.87 5.73
C ALA A 111 8.71 -24.46 6.37
N THR A 112 8.80 -25.56 7.13
CA THR A 112 7.64 -26.20 7.76
C THR A 112 7.10 -25.35 8.90
N THR A 113 7.97 -24.81 9.76
CA THR A 113 7.54 -23.88 10.80
C THR A 113 7.03 -22.58 10.19
N PHE A 114 7.66 -22.07 9.13
CA PHE A 114 7.19 -20.88 8.43
C PHE A 114 5.76 -21.07 7.90
N THR A 115 5.50 -22.12 7.10
CA THR A 115 4.16 -22.36 6.54
C THR A 115 3.11 -22.64 7.61
N GLY A 116 3.49 -23.26 8.74
CA GLY A 116 2.59 -23.45 9.88
C GLY A 116 2.17 -22.14 10.57
N LEU A 117 2.96 -21.06 10.47
CA LEU A 117 2.60 -19.75 11.00
C LEU A 117 1.69 -18.94 10.07
N PHE A 118 1.80 -19.19 8.76
CA PHE A 118 1.04 -18.53 7.70
C PHE A 118 -0.09 -19.41 7.12
N VAL A 119 -0.47 -20.47 7.84
CA VAL A 119 -1.65 -21.27 7.50
C VAL A 119 -2.92 -20.42 7.58
N GLU A 120 -3.95 -20.80 6.83
CA GLU A 120 -5.30 -20.24 6.96
C GLU A 120 -5.76 -20.27 8.43
N ASP A 121 -6.34 -19.18 8.92
CA ASP A 121 -6.61 -18.91 10.34
C ASP A 121 -5.37 -18.88 11.25
N GLY A 122 -4.21 -18.64 10.67
CA GLY A 122 -2.93 -18.58 11.37
C GLY A 122 -2.75 -17.27 12.15
N PRO A 123 -1.77 -17.23 13.06
CA PRO A 123 -1.47 -16.03 13.84
C PRO A 123 -1.15 -14.79 12.99
N PHE A 124 -0.63 -14.97 11.77
CA PHE A 124 -0.29 -13.86 10.89
C PHE A 124 -1.49 -13.27 10.14
N GLU A 125 -2.51 -14.04 9.78
CA GLU A 125 -3.77 -13.50 9.23
C GLU A 125 -4.51 -12.65 10.28
N TYR A 126 -4.69 -13.19 11.49
CA TYR A 126 -5.23 -12.41 12.60
C TYR A 126 -4.36 -11.18 12.90
N GLY A 127 -3.03 -11.32 12.78
CA GLY A 127 -2.07 -10.22 12.89
C GLY A 127 -2.29 -9.13 11.85
N SER A 128 -2.43 -9.49 10.58
CA SER A 128 -2.72 -8.60 9.45
C SER A 128 -4.04 -7.85 9.68
N ALA A 129 -5.11 -8.58 10.02
CA ALA A 129 -6.40 -7.99 10.34
C ALA A 129 -6.31 -6.98 11.50
N LEU A 130 -5.62 -7.33 12.60
CA LEU A 130 -5.44 -6.42 13.74
C LEU A 130 -4.64 -5.17 13.36
N LEU A 131 -3.62 -5.29 12.51
CA LEU A 131 -2.82 -4.16 12.03
C LEU A 131 -3.64 -3.23 11.14
N TYR A 132 -4.46 -3.78 10.24
CA TYR A 132 -5.40 -2.99 9.43
C TYR A 132 -6.46 -2.31 10.29
N LEU A 133 -7.06 -3.00 11.26
CA LEU A 133 -8.04 -2.41 12.18
C LEU A 133 -7.41 -1.32 13.06
N PHE A 134 -6.16 -1.50 13.50
CA PHE A 134 -5.40 -0.44 14.17
C PHE A 134 -5.18 0.76 13.25
N ALA A 135 -4.80 0.54 11.99
CA ALA A 135 -4.63 1.61 11.01
C ALA A 135 -5.95 2.36 10.76
N ALA A 136 -7.07 1.64 10.67
CA ALA A 136 -8.40 2.22 10.55
C ALA A 136 -8.75 3.11 11.76
N TRP A 137 -8.56 2.59 12.97
CA TRP A 137 -8.79 3.31 14.21
C TRP A 137 -7.95 4.59 14.29
N ALA A 138 -6.64 4.51 14.00
CA ALA A 138 -5.75 5.66 14.00
C ALA A 138 -6.17 6.72 12.95
N CYS A 139 -6.60 6.29 11.76
CA CYS A 139 -7.16 7.17 10.74
C CYS A 139 -8.45 7.85 11.20
N LEU A 140 -9.39 7.13 11.82
CA LEU A 140 -10.64 7.72 12.35
C LEU A 140 -10.35 8.74 13.46
N LEU A 141 -9.45 8.42 14.39
CA LEU A 141 -9.03 9.36 15.43
C LEU A 141 -8.38 10.62 14.84
N LEU A 142 -7.57 10.48 13.80
CA LEU A 142 -7.00 11.63 13.10
C LEU A 142 -8.07 12.40 12.33
N ALA A 143 -9.08 11.73 11.76
CA ALA A 143 -10.19 12.36 11.05
C ALA A 143 -11.04 13.24 11.96
N VAL A 144 -11.34 12.78 13.18
CA VAL A 144 -12.06 13.57 14.20
C VAL A 144 -11.26 14.84 14.54
N ARG A 145 -9.96 14.71 14.81
CA ARG A 145 -9.09 15.85 15.10
C ARG A 145 -8.98 16.81 13.91
N ALA A 146 -8.84 16.28 12.69
CA ALA A 146 -8.78 17.08 11.47
C ALA A 146 -10.07 17.86 11.26
N ARG A 147 -11.25 17.23 11.45
CA ARG A 147 -12.55 17.89 11.33
C ARG A 147 -12.74 18.98 12.38
N GLY A 148 -12.37 18.71 13.64
CA GLY A 148 -12.39 19.71 14.72
C GLY A 148 -11.48 20.91 14.46
N GLY A 149 -10.34 20.68 13.78
CA GLY A 149 -9.42 21.73 13.32
C GLY A 149 -9.80 22.40 12.00
N GLY A 150 -11.04 22.23 11.50
CA GLY A 150 -11.52 22.84 10.26
C GLY A 150 -11.00 22.21 8.96
N ARG A 151 -10.32 21.06 9.03
CA ARG A 151 -9.73 20.34 7.89
C ARG A 151 -10.66 19.23 7.39
N GLY A 152 -11.86 19.59 6.97
CA GLY A 152 -12.91 18.64 6.57
C GLY A 152 -12.51 17.71 5.41
N ARG A 153 -11.68 18.19 4.47
CA ARG A 153 -11.20 17.39 3.33
C ARG A 153 -10.16 16.36 3.74
N LEU A 154 -9.20 16.72 4.60
CA LEU A 154 -8.32 15.73 5.25
C LEU A 154 -9.14 14.66 6.00
N ALA A 155 -10.16 15.08 6.77
CA ALA A 155 -11.02 14.15 7.49
C ALA A 155 -11.74 13.17 6.55
N LEU A 156 -12.21 13.64 5.38
CA LEU A 156 -12.83 12.79 4.36
C LEU A 156 -11.85 11.74 3.81
N TRP A 157 -10.62 12.13 3.48
CA TRP A 157 -9.60 11.18 3.03
C TRP A 157 -9.29 10.12 4.09
N LEU A 158 -9.19 10.53 5.35
CA LEU A 158 -8.90 9.61 6.46
C LEU A 158 -10.05 8.65 6.74
N VAL A 159 -11.31 9.09 6.61
CA VAL A 159 -12.46 8.19 6.67
C VAL A 159 -12.45 7.20 5.50
N GLY A 160 -12.11 7.65 4.29
CA GLY A 160 -11.95 6.76 3.14
C GLY A 160 -10.87 5.70 3.35
N LEU A 161 -9.70 6.10 3.87
CA LEU A 161 -8.63 5.15 4.25
C LEU A 161 -9.05 4.21 5.36
N ALA A 162 -9.78 4.70 6.38
CA ALA A 162 -10.28 3.85 7.45
C ALA A 162 -11.29 2.81 6.94
N ALA A 163 -12.21 3.20 6.06
CA ALA A 163 -13.14 2.28 5.42
C ALA A 163 -12.41 1.22 4.58
N MET A 164 -11.39 1.63 3.82
CA MET A 164 -10.53 0.70 3.08
C MET A 164 -9.84 -0.30 4.02
N PHE A 165 -9.27 0.16 5.14
CA PHE A 165 -8.59 -0.72 6.09
C PHE A 165 -9.55 -1.64 6.86
N VAL A 166 -10.77 -1.19 7.21
CA VAL A 166 -11.80 -2.07 7.79
C VAL A 166 -12.22 -3.13 6.78
N PHE A 167 -12.38 -2.76 5.52
CA PHE A 167 -12.73 -3.70 4.47
C PHE A 167 -11.63 -4.76 4.30
N VAL A 168 -10.37 -4.35 4.08
CA VAL A 168 -9.27 -5.30 3.91
C VAL A 168 -9.07 -6.14 5.17
N GLY A 169 -8.99 -5.53 6.35
CA GLY A 169 -8.85 -6.28 7.60
C GLY A 169 -10.05 -7.17 7.94
N GLY A 170 -11.24 -6.88 7.42
CA GLY A 170 -12.41 -7.76 7.49
C GLY A 170 -12.26 -8.96 6.57
N GLU A 171 -11.87 -8.74 5.32
CA GLU A 171 -11.60 -9.82 4.34
C GLU A 171 -10.58 -10.83 4.88
N GLU A 172 -9.51 -10.37 5.55
CA GLU A 172 -8.45 -11.21 6.15
C GLU A 172 -8.94 -12.22 7.21
N ILE A 173 -10.09 -11.97 7.86
CA ILE A 173 -10.65 -12.85 8.89
C ILE A 173 -12.08 -13.27 8.57
N SER A 174 -12.46 -13.28 7.30
CA SER A 174 -13.82 -13.64 6.86
C SER A 174 -14.91 -12.83 7.57
N TRP A 175 -14.67 -11.54 7.81
CA TRP A 175 -15.56 -10.64 8.57
C TRP A 175 -15.94 -11.17 9.95
N GLY A 176 -15.09 -11.99 10.56
CA GLY A 176 -15.35 -12.63 11.84
C GLY A 176 -16.36 -13.77 11.76
N GLN A 177 -16.57 -14.36 10.58
CA GLN A 177 -17.47 -15.50 10.37
C GLN A 177 -17.30 -16.58 11.43
N ARG A 178 -16.06 -16.97 11.71
CA ARG A 178 -15.72 -18.00 12.70
C ARG A 178 -15.87 -17.53 14.15
N ILE A 179 -15.64 -16.24 14.40
CA ILE A 179 -15.75 -15.63 15.73
C ILE A 179 -17.23 -15.50 16.13
N VAL A 180 -18.08 -15.09 15.19
CA VAL A 180 -19.51 -14.84 15.40
C VAL A 180 -20.34 -16.10 15.14
N GLY A 181 -19.84 -17.02 14.33
CA GLY A 181 -20.46 -18.33 14.06
C GLY A 181 -21.59 -18.28 13.02
N PHE A 182 -21.50 -17.41 12.01
CA PHE A 182 -22.47 -17.38 10.91
C PHE A 182 -22.01 -18.17 9.68
N GLY A 183 -22.96 -18.65 8.88
CA GLY A 183 -22.66 -19.43 7.66
C GLY A 183 -22.42 -18.56 6.43
N THR A 184 -21.74 -19.10 5.44
CA THR A 184 -21.57 -18.48 4.12
C THR A 184 -22.86 -18.65 3.30
N PRO A 185 -23.44 -17.58 2.74
CA PRO A 185 -24.62 -17.70 1.88
C PRO A 185 -24.37 -18.58 0.66
N ASP A 186 -25.36 -19.38 0.25
CA ASP A 186 -25.23 -20.37 -0.86
C ASP A 186 -24.67 -19.76 -2.16
N ALA A 187 -25.08 -18.54 -2.49
CA ALA A 187 -24.61 -17.84 -3.68
C ALA A 187 -23.11 -17.52 -3.64
N LEU A 188 -22.56 -17.24 -2.46
CA LEU A 188 -21.12 -17.00 -2.26
C LEU A 188 -20.37 -18.32 -2.12
N ALA A 189 -20.91 -19.29 -1.39
CA ALA A 189 -20.33 -20.63 -1.24
C ALA A 189 -20.16 -21.35 -2.60
N ALA A 190 -21.02 -21.05 -3.59
CA ALA A 190 -20.92 -21.60 -4.94
C ALA A 190 -19.68 -21.12 -5.73
N VAL A 191 -19.09 -19.99 -5.33
CA VAL A 191 -17.96 -19.36 -6.05
C VAL A 191 -16.73 -19.13 -5.19
N ASN A 192 -16.86 -19.15 -3.86
CA ASN A 192 -15.77 -19.05 -2.90
C ASN A 192 -15.14 -20.44 -2.69
N VAL A 193 -13.84 -20.57 -2.94
CA VAL A 193 -13.17 -21.88 -2.94
C VAL A 193 -12.90 -22.44 -1.54
N GLN A 194 -12.96 -21.59 -0.51
CA GLN A 194 -12.83 -21.96 0.90
C GLN A 194 -14.19 -21.99 1.63
N GLY A 195 -15.29 -21.66 0.92
CA GLY A 195 -16.62 -21.62 1.50
C GLY A 195 -16.75 -20.54 2.58
N GLU A 196 -16.00 -19.45 2.48
CA GLU A 196 -15.95 -18.36 3.44
C GLU A 196 -16.82 -17.16 3.04
N PHE A 197 -17.17 -16.33 4.03
CA PHE A 197 -17.76 -15.02 3.82
C PHE A 197 -16.69 -14.00 3.47
N THR A 198 -15.98 -14.25 2.37
CA THR A 198 -14.96 -13.35 1.80
C THR A 198 -15.20 -13.18 0.31
N LEU A 199 -14.89 -11.99 -0.18
CA LEU A 199 -14.70 -11.74 -1.61
C LEU A 199 -13.27 -12.12 -2.03
N HIS A 200 -12.32 -12.14 -1.10
CA HIS A 200 -10.93 -12.51 -1.34
C HIS A 200 -10.79 -13.92 -1.93
N ASN A 201 -11.65 -14.87 -1.54
CA ASN A 201 -11.49 -16.28 -1.92
C ASN A 201 -12.40 -16.72 -3.07
N VAL A 202 -12.93 -15.77 -3.85
CA VAL A 202 -13.80 -16.05 -4.99
C VAL A 202 -12.99 -16.54 -6.20
N TRP A 203 -13.32 -17.74 -6.70
CA TRP A 203 -12.70 -18.44 -7.84
C TRP A 203 -11.21 -18.79 -7.69
N SER A 204 -10.66 -18.88 -6.46
CA SER A 204 -9.21 -19.03 -6.21
C SER A 204 -8.36 -17.94 -6.87
N ASN A 205 -9.00 -16.91 -7.42
CA ASN A 205 -8.38 -15.70 -7.86
C ASN A 205 -8.50 -14.78 -6.67
N SER A 206 -7.38 -14.42 -6.08
CA SER A 206 -7.35 -13.22 -5.27
C SER A 206 -7.60 -12.02 -6.20
N LEU A 207 -8.88 -11.76 -6.47
CA LEU A 207 -9.39 -10.57 -7.15
C LEU A 207 -8.86 -9.27 -6.50
N PHE A 208 -8.27 -9.41 -5.30
CA PHE A 208 -7.63 -8.37 -4.51
C PHE A 208 -6.09 -8.38 -4.54
N VAL A 209 -5.38 -9.44 -4.91
CA VAL A 209 -3.90 -9.38 -4.93
C VAL A 209 -3.40 -8.43 -6.02
N TYR A 210 -3.91 -8.50 -7.25
CA TYR A 210 -3.39 -7.64 -8.33
C TYR A 210 -3.77 -6.16 -8.16
N PRO A 211 -5.06 -5.81 -7.97
CA PRO A 211 -5.44 -4.42 -7.75
C PRO A 211 -4.99 -3.92 -6.39
N GLY A 212 -5.01 -4.76 -5.35
CA GLY A 212 -4.55 -4.43 -4.01
C GLY A 212 -3.06 -4.12 -3.99
N LEU A 213 -2.21 -4.98 -4.59
CA LEU A 213 -0.78 -4.70 -4.74
C LEU A 213 -0.52 -3.40 -5.51
N ALA A 214 -1.27 -3.14 -6.58
CA ALA A 214 -1.13 -1.89 -7.32
C ALA A 214 -1.48 -0.67 -6.44
N VAL A 215 -2.56 -0.76 -5.66
CA VAL A 215 -2.97 0.30 -4.72
C VAL A 215 -1.93 0.49 -3.62
N THR A 216 -1.43 -0.58 -3.02
CA THR A 216 -0.43 -0.51 -1.93
C THR A 216 0.90 0.03 -2.45
N ALA A 217 1.35 -0.39 -3.64
CA ALA A 217 2.51 0.18 -4.31
C ALA A 217 2.31 1.68 -4.59
N VAL A 218 1.13 2.10 -5.04
CA VAL A 218 0.84 3.52 -5.25
C VAL A 218 0.92 4.31 -3.93
N LEU A 219 0.29 3.82 -2.87
CA LEU A 219 0.19 4.53 -1.58
C LEU A 219 1.51 4.54 -0.78
N LEU A 220 2.25 3.44 -0.79
CA LEU A 220 3.44 3.23 0.06
C LEU A 220 4.76 3.41 -0.68
N PHE A 221 4.80 3.30 -2.02
CA PHE A 221 6.02 3.44 -2.81
C PHE A 221 5.98 4.64 -3.78
N VAL A 222 5.03 4.68 -4.72
CA VAL A 222 5.00 5.69 -5.79
C VAL A 222 4.70 7.08 -5.24
N LEU A 223 3.61 7.24 -4.47
CA LEU A 223 3.20 8.55 -3.96
C LEU A 223 4.24 9.19 -3.03
N PRO A 224 4.90 8.47 -2.09
CA PRO A 224 5.97 9.05 -1.28
C PRO A 224 7.15 9.57 -2.11
N LEU A 225 7.55 8.84 -3.16
CA LEU A 225 8.63 9.26 -4.06
C LEU A 225 8.21 10.45 -4.94
N VAL A 226 7.00 10.42 -5.51
CA VAL A 226 6.45 11.52 -6.29
C VAL A 226 6.29 12.78 -5.44
N HIS A 227 5.80 12.66 -4.21
CA HIS A 227 5.69 13.77 -3.26
C HIS A 227 7.07 14.35 -2.90
N ARG A 228 8.09 13.51 -2.75
CA ARG A 228 9.47 13.97 -2.50
C ARG A 228 10.10 14.69 -3.69
N HIS A 229 9.98 14.12 -4.88
CA HIS A 229 10.80 14.49 -6.04
C HIS A 229 10.09 15.37 -7.08
N VAL A 230 8.76 15.46 -7.05
CA VAL A 230 7.98 16.24 -8.03
C VAL A 230 7.27 17.41 -7.33
N PRO A 231 7.84 18.62 -7.31
CA PRO A 231 7.30 19.75 -6.54
C PRO A 231 5.87 20.13 -6.88
N THR A 232 5.49 19.98 -8.15
CA THR A 232 4.11 20.27 -8.59
C THR A 232 3.11 19.28 -7.98
N MET A 233 3.46 17.99 -7.93
CA MET A 233 2.60 16.98 -7.31
C MET A 233 2.59 17.10 -5.79
N ARG A 234 3.73 17.40 -5.17
CA ARG A 234 3.81 17.73 -3.74
C ARG A 234 2.81 18.82 -3.36
N ARG A 235 2.86 19.94 -4.07
CA ARG A 235 1.95 21.07 -3.87
C ARG A 235 0.49 20.67 -4.07
N LEU A 236 0.18 19.89 -5.11
CA LEU A 236 -1.19 19.39 -5.36
C LEU A 236 -1.69 18.49 -4.24
N LEU A 237 -0.90 17.50 -3.81
CA LEU A 237 -1.28 16.55 -2.76
C LEU A 237 -1.46 17.26 -1.41
N ASP A 238 -0.60 18.24 -1.09
CA ASP A 238 -0.74 19.05 0.12
C ASP A 238 -1.97 20.00 0.04
N ALA A 239 -2.27 20.56 -1.13
CA ALA A 239 -3.47 21.37 -1.38
C ALA A 239 -4.78 20.53 -1.32
N LEU A 240 -4.72 19.27 -1.75
CA LEU A 240 -5.79 18.28 -1.58
C LEU A 240 -5.92 17.78 -0.14
N GLU A 241 -4.97 18.13 0.72
CA GLU A 241 -4.83 17.59 2.08
C GLU A 241 -4.76 16.06 2.12
N PHE A 242 -4.20 15.46 1.08
CA PHE A 242 -4.14 14.01 0.94
C PHE A 242 -3.08 13.42 1.90
N PRO A 243 -3.39 12.38 2.71
CA PRO A 243 -2.40 11.67 3.51
C PRO A 243 -1.37 11.00 2.60
N VAL A 244 -0.08 11.28 2.81
CA VAL A 244 1.01 10.72 2.01
C VAL A 244 2.05 10.19 2.97
N ALA A 245 2.46 8.94 2.80
CA ALA A 245 3.51 8.33 3.62
C ALA A 245 4.86 9.05 3.38
N PRO A 246 5.76 9.09 4.37
CA PRO A 246 7.08 9.66 4.20
C PRO A 246 7.95 8.78 3.28
N PRO A 247 9.03 9.31 2.69
CA PRO A 247 9.90 8.55 1.76
C PRO A 247 10.51 7.27 2.35
N LEU A 248 10.64 7.18 3.67
CA LEU A 248 11.08 5.96 4.35
C LEU A 248 10.12 4.79 4.08
N ALA A 249 8.82 5.04 3.97
CA ALA A 249 7.83 4.01 3.68
C ALA A 249 8.10 3.34 2.33
N ALA A 250 8.56 4.08 1.31
CA ALA A 250 8.94 3.51 0.02
C ALA A 250 10.14 2.56 0.14
N GLY A 251 11.13 2.91 0.97
CA GLY A 251 12.26 2.02 1.26
C GLY A 251 11.85 0.74 1.99
N LEU A 252 10.97 0.86 2.98
CA LEU A 252 10.45 -0.30 3.72
C LEU A 252 9.51 -1.16 2.87
N TYR A 253 8.73 -0.57 1.96
CA TYR A 253 7.92 -1.29 0.99
C TYR A 253 8.79 -2.09 0.02
N ALA A 254 9.85 -1.48 -0.52
CA ALA A 254 10.81 -2.19 -1.37
C ALA A 254 11.50 -3.35 -0.63
N PHE A 255 11.80 -3.15 0.66
CA PHE A 255 12.30 -4.21 1.53
C PHE A 255 11.29 -5.35 1.72
N ALA A 256 9.99 -5.04 1.91
CA ALA A 256 8.94 -6.04 2.02
C ALA A 256 8.82 -6.88 0.73
N VAL A 257 8.85 -6.24 -0.43
CA VAL A 257 8.86 -6.92 -1.74
C VAL A 257 10.10 -7.79 -1.92
N ALA A 258 11.26 -7.38 -1.38
CA ALA A 258 12.46 -8.22 -1.40
C ALA A 258 12.32 -9.45 -0.48
N CYS A 259 11.73 -9.29 0.72
CA CYS A 259 11.44 -10.40 1.63
C CYS A 259 10.49 -11.41 0.97
N TYR A 260 9.43 -10.91 0.34
CA TYR A 260 8.51 -11.69 -0.48
C TYR A 260 9.25 -12.50 -1.55
N ALA A 261 10.03 -11.82 -2.41
CA ALA A 261 10.70 -12.47 -3.53
C ALA A 261 11.72 -13.54 -3.07
N VAL A 262 12.47 -13.28 -1.99
CA VAL A 262 13.42 -14.26 -1.44
C VAL A 262 12.69 -15.47 -0.85
N THR A 263 11.60 -15.22 -0.11
CA THR A 263 10.77 -16.28 0.49
C THR A 263 10.13 -17.14 -0.60
N GLY A 264 9.56 -16.52 -1.62
CA GLY A 264 8.97 -17.22 -2.75
C GLY A 264 9.97 -18.13 -3.47
N LEU A 265 11.15 -17.60 -3.81
CA LEU A 265 12.23 -18.40 -4.40
C LEU A 265 12.65 -19.58 -3.52
N ALA A 266 12.66 -19.41 -2.19
CA ALA A 266 13.00 -20.48 -1.25
C ALA A 266 11.94 -21.58 -1.19
N LEU A 267 10.67 -21.20 -1.28
CA LEU A 267 9.52 -22.11 -1.23
C LEU A 267 9.15 -22.70 -2.61
N GLY A 268 9.84 -22.28 -3.66
CA GLY A 268 9.66 -22.80 -5.02
C GLY A 268 8.63 -22.03 -5.85
N THR A 269 8.24 -20.81 -5.45
CA THR A 269 7.45 -19.91 -6.30
C THR A 269 8.41 -19.10 -7.20
N PRO A 270 8.38 -19.29 -8.53
CA PRO A 270 9.40 -18.75 -9.43
C PRO A 270 9.23 -17.25 -9.74
N THR A 271 8.14 -16.62 -9.28
CA THR A 271 7.80 -15.25 -9.65
C THR A 271 8.22 -14.25 -8.56
N PRO A 272 9.14 -13.31 -8.84
CA PRO A 272 9.47 -12.21 -7.91
C PRO A 272 8.37 -11.13 -7.85
N LEU A 273 7.24 -11.37 -8.52
CA LEU A 273 6.07 -10.52 -8.54
C LEU A 273 4.92 -11.30 -7.87
N PRO A 274 4.09 -10.65 -7.03
CA PRO A 274 2.85 -11.22 -6.44
C PRO A 274 1.79 -11.39 -7.51
N ILE A 275 2.16 -12.14 -8.53
CA ILE A 275 1.41 -12.30 -9.75
C ILE A 275 1.49 -13.78 -10.07
N ASN A 276 0.47 -14.51 -9.63
CA ASN A 276 0.41 -15.96 -9.74
C ASN A 276 0.25 -16.39 -11.20
N TRP A 277 1.36 -16.59 -11.90
CA TRP A 277 1.40 -17.14 -13.25
C TRP A 277 1.68 -18.64 -13.27
N SER A 278 1.90 -19.26 -12.10
CA SER A 278 2.24 -20.67 -11.97
C SER A 278 1.05 -21.49 -11.47
N ASP A 279 1.04 -22.79 -11.78
CA ASP A 279 0.11 -23.76 -11.19
C ASP A 279 0.76 -24.49 -9.99
N HIS A 280 1.82 -23.90 -9.41
CA HIS A 280 2.66 -24.55 -8.40
C HIS A 280 2.60 -23.85 -7.03
N LEU A 281 2.08 -24.62 -6.06
CA LEU A 281 2.17 -24.45 -4.59
C LEU A 281 1.44 -23.25 -3.95
N PRO A 282 1.10 -23.33 -2.64
CA PRO A 282 0.13 -22.45 -1.99
C PRO A 282 0.73 -21.10 -1.59
N HIS A 283 -0.18 -20.12 -1.53
CA HIS A 283 -0.09 -18.66 -1.37
C HIS A 283 0.66 -18.10 -0.13
N TYR A 284 1.57 -18.83 0.51
CA TYR A 284 2.17 -18.42 1.80
C TYR A 284 3.18 -17.26 1.70
N ASP A 285 3.80 -17.06 0.55
CA ASP A 285 4.65 -15.89 0.29
C ASP A 285 3.81 -14.62 0.16
N ASP A 286 2.63 -14.69 -0.48
CA ASP A 286 1.69 -13.57 -0.59
C ASP A 286 1.23 -13.10 0.82
N GLU A 287 0.92 -14.03 1.73
CA GLU A 287 0.54 -13.74 3.12
C GLU A 287 1.62 -12.97 3.90
N LEU A 288 2.90 -13.31 3.70
CA LEU A 288 4.01 -12.56 4.30
C LEU A 288 4.03 -11.10 3.80
N LEU A 289 3.81 -10.91 2.49
CA LEU A 289 3.78 -9.56 1.91
C LEU A 289 2.58 -8.77 2.43
N GLU A 290 1.40 -9.38 2.52
CA GLU A 290 0.18 -8.78 3.05
C GLU A 290 0.34 -8.35 4.51
N PHE A 291 0.92 -9.22 5.35
CA PHE A 291 1.26 -8.89 6.73
C PHE A 291 2.22 -7.70 6.85
N LEU A 292 3.28 -7.68 6.03
CA LEU A 292 4.24 -6.58 6.02
C LEU A 292 3.59 -5.27 5.51
N ILE A 293 2.70 -5.34 4.53
CA ILE A 293 1.93 -4.18 4.05
C ILE A 293 1.01 -3.65 5.16
N ALA A 294 0.29 -4.54 5.86
CA ALA A 294 -0.56 -4.19 7.01
C ALA A 294 0.26 -3.48 8.10
N ALA A 295 1.44 -4.02 8.44
CA ALA A 295 2.35 -3.41 9.39
C ALA A 295 2.83 -2.02 8.94
N LEU A 296 3.14 -1.83 7.65
CA LEU A 296 3.53 -0.52 7.13
C LEU A 296 2.41 0.50 7.23
N PHE A 297 1.18 0.14 6.89
CA PHE A 297 0.03 1.03 7.06
C PHE A 297 -0.24 1.35 8.52
N ALA A 298 -0.10 0.39 9.44
CA ALA A 298 -0.18 0.62 10.88
C ALA A 298 0.87 1.64 11.34
N ILE A 299 2.12 1.53 10.86
CA ILE A 299 3.17 2.52 11.15
C ILE A 299 2.82 3.90 10.59
N GLN A 300 2.28 3.97 9.36
CA GLN A 300 1.89 5.26 8.76
C GLN A 300 0.72 5.91 9.49
N ALA A 301 -0.32 5.15 9.80
CA ALA A 301 -1.48 5.64 10.53
C ALA A 301 -1.10 6.05 11.96
N GLY A 302 -0.29 5.24 12.66
CA GLY A 302 0.20 5.53 14.02
C GLY A 302 1.14 6.74 14.09
N SER A 303 1.90 7.02 13.03
CA SER A 303 2.69 8.25 12.88
C SER A 303 1.89 9.43 12.31
N LEU A 304 0.57 9.26 12.16
CA LEU A 304 -0.38 10.24 11.64
C LEU A 304 -0.02 10.71 10.22
N TRP A 305 0.59 9.84 9.40
CA TRP A 305 1.10 10.17 8.07
C TRP A 305 2.06 11.38 8.10
N ARG A 306 2.69 11.61 9.26
CA ARG A 306 3.45 12.82 9.61
C ARG A 306 2.69 14.14 9.47
N ILE A 307 1.35 14.14 9.49
CA ILE A 307 0.55 15.37 9.45
C ILE A 307 0.56 16.06 10.82
N ALA A 308 0.81 17.36 10.83
CA ALA A 308 0.75 18.20 12.02
C ALA A 308 -0.56 18.99 12.04
N LEU A 309 -1.44 18.69 13.00
CA LEU A 309 -2.68 19.43 13.23
C LEU A 309 -2.46 20.53 14.28
N PRO A 310 -3.09 21.71 14.13
CA PRO A 310 -3.09 22.75 15.16
C PRO A 310 -3.70 22.23 16.47
N GLY A 311 -3.07 22.54 17.62
CA GLY A 311 -3.59 22.21 18.96
C GLY A 311 -2.83 21.11 19.72
N GLY A 312 -2.04 20.26 19.07
CA GLY A 312 -1.35 19.14 19.75
C GLY A 312 -0.08 19.47 20.53
N GLU A 313 0.56 20.62 20.27
CA GLU A 313 1.83 21.00 20.94
C GLU A 313 1.67 22.13 21.97
N ALA A 314 0.54 22.86 21.95
CA ALA A 314 0.28 23.93 22.91
C ALA A 314 -0.11 23.42 24.30
N GLU A 315 -0.80 22.28 24.39
CA GLU A 315 -1.23 21.67 25.66
C GLU A 315 -0.05 21.09 26.47
N VAL A 316 0.95 20.52 25.80
CA VAL A 316 2.11 19.91 26.47
C VAL A 316 3.06 20.96 27.06
N ARG A 317 3.19 22.14 26.43
CA ARG A 317 4.01 23.22 26.99
C ARG A 317 3.31 24.00 28.10
N GLN A 318 1.99 24.14 28.07
CA GLN A 318 1.25 24.79 29.16
C GLN A 318 1.16 23.92 30.41
N GLY A 319 1.14 22.58 30.28
CA GLY A 319 1.17 21.67 31.43
C GLY A 319 2.52 21.55 32.16
N GLN A 320 3.63 21.94 31.53
CA GLN A 320 4.97 21.92 32.15
C GLN A 320 5.44 23.28 32.67
N GLY A 321 4.82 24.38 32.23
CA GLY A 321 5.12 25.72 32.74
C GLY A 321 4.38 26.11 34.02
N GLY A 322 3.28 25.41 34.36
CA GLY A 322 2.44 25.70 35.52
C GLY A 322 2.85 25.00 36.83
N LEU A 323 3.80 24.07 36.79
CA LEU A 323 4.26 23.31 37.97
C LEU A 323 5.61 23.82 38.54
N ALA A 324 6.12 24.94 38.03
CA ALA A 324 7.35 25.58 38.50
C ALA A 324 7.10 26.94 39.18
N ALA A 325 5.84 27.27 39.46
CA ALA A 325 5.43 28.52 40.08
C ALA A 325 4.32 28.31 41.11
N GLU A 326 4.61 27.48 42.12
CA GLU A 326 4.02 27.48 43.46
C GLU A 326 5.07 26.94 44.44
#